data_AF-A0A816CBS9-F1
#
_entry.id   AF-A0A816CBS9-F1
#
_cell.length_a   1.000
_cell.length_b   1.000
_cell.length_c   1.000
_cell.angle_alpha   90.00
_cell.angle_beta   90.00
_cell.angle_gamma   90.00
#
_symmetry.space_group_name_H-M   'P 1'
#
loop_
_entity.id
_entity.type
_entity.pdbx_description
1 polymer ?
#
loop_
_entity_poly.entity_id
_entity_poly.type
_entity_poly.pdbx_seq_one_letter_code
_entity_poly.pdbx_strand_id
1 'polypeptide(L)'
;ENGGFELTSGQSKEIRVPDNWESGRIWPRTGCKDIDGRFICATGSCGAAADNFGMECKGIGRERPATIAEFTLSDHAGNDFYDLSNVDGHNI
;
A
#
# COMPACT_ATOMS: atom_id res chain seq x y z
N GLU A 1 5.05 5.82 11.03
CA GLU A 1 4.31 6.03 9.78
C GLU A 1 3.28 4.93 9.65
N ASN A 2 2.01 5.28 9.68
CA ASN A 2 0.92 4.29 9.75
C ASN A 2 0.49 3.84 8.35
N GLY A 3 1.43 3.35 7.53
CA GLY A 3 1.12 2.70 6.25
C GLY A 3 0.81 3.64 5.09
N GLY A 4 1.48 4.80 4.98
CA GLY A 4 1.39 5.63 3.76
C GLY A 4 2.31 6.85 3.82
N PHE A 5 2.84 7.23 2.65
CA PHE A 5 3.72 8.40 2.46
C PHE A 5 3.74 8.81 0.98
N GLU A 6 4.26 10.00 0.70
CA GLU A 6 4.49 10.49 -0.66
C GLU A 6 5.90 10.13 -1.15
N LEU A 7 6.00 9.75 -2.42
CA LEU A 7 7.25 9.64 -3.16
C LEU A 7 7.14 10.43 -4.46
N THR A 8 8.00 11.42 -4.63
CA THR A 8 8.15 12.10 -5.92
C THR A 8 9.08 11.29 -6.84
N SER A 9 9.08 11.61 -8.14
CA SER A 9 9.86 10.87 -9.13
C SER A 9 11.35 10.79 -8.76
N GLY A 10 11.91 9.59 -8.80
CA GLY A 10 13.31 9.32 -8.45
C GLY A 10 13.60 9.25 -6.95
N GLN A 11 12.64 9.54 -6.08
CA GLN A 11 12.82 9.32 -4.64
C GLN A 11 12.73 7.85 -4.27
N SER A 12 13.31 7.52 -3.13
CA SER A 12 13.25 6.19 -2.53
C SER A 12 13.00 6.33 -1.04
N LYS A 13 12.38 5.31 -0.45
CA LYS A 13 12.16 5.24 0.98
C LYS A 13 12.40 3.83 1.48
N GLU A 14 13.12 3.74 2.59
CA GLU A 14 13.33 2.50 3.31
C GLU A 14 12.22 2.33 4.36
N ILE A 15 11.60 1.15 4.36
CA ILE A 15 10.62 0.76 5.37
C ILE A 15 11.22 -0.43 6.13
N ARG A 16 11.26 -0.33 7.46
CA ARG A 16 11.62 -1.46 8.33
C ARG A 16 10.34 -2.17 8.76
N VAL A 17 10.31 -3.49 8.60
CA VAL A 17 9.22 -4.36 9.03
C VAL A 17 9.76 -5.42 10.00
N PRO A 18 8.91 -6.02 10.86
CA PRO A 18 9.33 -7.16 11.66
C PRO A 18 9.76 -8.36 10.81
N ASP A 19 10.66 -9.20 11.31
CA ASP A 19 11.15 -10.38 10.58
C ASP A 19 10.05 -11.43 10.32
N ASN A 20 8.99 -11.43 11.12
CA ASN A 20 7.82 -12.30 11.00
C ASN A 20 6.60 -11.55 10.43
N TRP A 21 6.82 -10.65 9.48
CA TRP A 21 5.74 -9.88 8.88
C TRP A 21 4.88 -10.75 7.98
N GLU A 22 3.70 -11.12 8.48
CA GLU A 22 2.71 -11.93 7.76
C GLU A 22 1.67 -11.05 7.05
N SER A 23 1.25 -11.47 5.85
CA SER A 23 0.21 -10.78 5.05
C SER A 23 0.53 -9.30 4.78
N GLY A 24 1.82 -8.99 4.64
CA GLY A 24 2.32 -7.67 4.31
C GLY A 24 1.97 -7.28 2.89
N ARG A 25 1.48 -6.05 2.69
CA ARG A 25 1.06 -5.55 1.38
C ARG A 25 1.55 -4.14 1.17
N ILE A 26 2.17 -3.91 0.02
CA ILE A 26 2.61 -2.59 -0.44
C ILE A 26 2.01 -2.35 -1.82
N TRP A 27 1.42 -1.17 -2.02
CA TRP A 27 0.85 -0.77 -3.30
C TRP A 27 1.03 0.73 -3.54
N PRO A 28 1.12 1.16 -4.80
CA PRO A 28 1.19 2.57 -5.15
C PRO A 28 -0.21 3.19 -5.25
N ARG A 29 -0.28 4.49 -4.93
CA ARG A 29 -1.44 5.35 -5.17
C ARG A 29 -1.08 6.41 -6.19
N THR A 30 -1.97 6.68 -7.15
CA THR A 30 -1.70 7.65 -8.23
C THR A 30 -2.80 8.70 -8.34
N GLY A 31 -2.43 9.88 -8.87
CA GLY A 31 -3.36 10.98 -9.07
C GLY A 31 -3.94 11.54 -7.75
N CYS A 32 -3.15 11.49 -6.67
CA CYS A 32 -3.62 11.87 -5.34
C CYS A 32 -3.72 13.39 -5.16
N LYS A 33 -4.77 13.83 -4.47
CA LYS A 33 -5.02 15.23 -4.12
C LYS A 33 -5.62 15.32 -2.71
N ASP A 34 -5.21 16.32 -1.96
CA ASP A 34 -5.93 16.72 -0.75
C ASP A 34 -7.11 17.63 -1.15
N ILE A 35 -8.32 17.23 -0.78
CA ILE A 35 -9.55 17.98 -0.98
C ILE A 35 -10.26 18.09 0.36
N ASP A 36 -10.16 19.28 0.97
CA ASP A 36 -10.78 19.62 2.26
C ASP A 36 -10.40 18.64 3.39
N GLY A 37 -9.12 18.24 3.46
CA GLY A 37 -8.59 17.33 4.48
C GLY A 37 -8.82 15.84 4.16
N ARG A 38 -9.33 15.53 2.96
CA ARG A 38 -9.46 14.15 2.45
C ARG A 38 -8.42 13.92 1.38
N PHE A 39 -7.62 12.87 1.54
CA PHE A 39 -6.58 12.51 0.57
C PHE A 39 -7.10 11.50 -0.45
N ILE A 40 -7.54 11.99 -1.60
CA ILE A 40 -8.24 11.20 -2.62
C ILE A 40 -7.28 10.86 -3.74
N CYS A 41 -7.20 9.58 -4.13
CA CYS A 41 -6.37 9.10 -5.23
C CYS A 41 -7.22 8.50 -6.35
N ALA A 42 -6.76 8.62 -7.59
CA ALA A 42 -7.44 8.07 -8.77
C ALA A 42 -7.37 6.53 -8.81
N THR A 43 -6.28 5.94 -8.32
CA THR A 43 -6.14 4.48 -8.17
C THR A 43 -5.47 4.13 -6.84
N GLY A 44 -5.75 2.93 -6.34
CA GLY A 44 -5.13 2.39 -5.12
C GLY A 44 -5.46 3.13 -3.82
N SER A 45 -6.49 3.99 -3.79
CA SER A 45 -6.87 4.74 -2.59
C SER A 45 -7.07 3.81 -1.38
N CYS A 46 -6.87 4.31 -0.16
CA CYS A 46 -7.04 3.52 1.05
C CYS A 46 -8.47 3.67 1.56
N GLY A 47 -9.24 2.58 1.56
CA GLY A 47 -10.65 2.59 1.92
C GLY A 47 -11.54 3.33 0.92
N ALA A 48 -12.86 3.29 1.18
CA ALA A 48 -13.83 3.98 0.33
C ALA A 48 -13.62 5.50 0.35
N ALA A 49 -14.03 6.20 -0.71
CA ALA A 49 -13.97 7.66 -0.75
C ALA A 49 -14.67 8.37 0.44
N ALA A 50 -15.63 7.70 1.08
CA ALA A 50 -16.32 8.16 2.30
C ALA A 50 -15.48 7.99 3.58
N ASP A 51 -14.53 7.06 3.58
CA ASP A 51 -13.72 6.65 4.74
C ASP A 51 -12.25 7.06 4.54
N ASN A 52 -11.95 8.04 3.71
CA ASN A 52 -10.58 8.23 3.22
C ASN A 52 -9.67 8.93 4.28
N PHE A 53 -8.85 8.15 4.98
CA PHE A 53 -8.02 8.60 6.11
C PHE A 53 -6.68 9.22 5.68
N GLY A 54 -6.66 10.27 4.88
CA GLY A 54 -5.44 11.07 4.68
C GLY A 54 -4.25 10.32 4.04
N MET A 55 -3.03 10.86 4.18
CA MET A 55 -1.83 10.28 3.58
C MET A 55 -1.48 8.89 4.16
N GLU A 56 -1.76 8.63 5.43
CA GLU A 56 -1.46 7.34 6.08
C GLU A 56 -2.67 6.41 6.07
N CYS A 57 -2.53 5.18 5.57
CA CYS A 57 -3.68 4.28 5.40
C CYS A 57 -4.15 3.59 6.68
N LYS A 58 -3.40 3.66 7.78
CA LYS A 58 -3.78 3.21 9.13
C LYS A 58 -4.33 1.77 9.18
N GLY A 59 -3.77 0.88 8.37
CA GLY A 59 -4.17 -0.53 8.29
C GLY A 59 -5.35 -0.81 7.35
N ILE A 60 -5.90 0.22 6.72
CA ILE A 60 -6.99 0.08 5.73
C ILE A 60 -6.40 -0.35 4.40
N GLY A 61 -7.04 -1.35 3.79
CA GLY A 61 -6.64 -1.89 2.50
C GLY A 61 -6.91 -0.94 1.34
N ARG A 62 -6.37 -1.31 0.17
CA ARG A 62 -6.60 -0.57 -1.08
C ARG A 62 -8.00 -0.74 -1.64
N GLU A 63 -8.41 0.25 -2.42
CA GLU A 63 -9.44 0.12 -3.45
C GLU A 63 -8.87 -0.44 -4.75
N ARG A 64 -9.73 -1.12 -5.51
CA ARG A 64 -9.40 -1.67 -6.83
C ARG A 64 -9.65 -0.63 -7.92
N PRO A 65 -8.83 -0.56 -8.98
CA PRO A 65 -7.70 -1.43 -9.26
C PRO A 65 -6.40 -1.00 -8.56
N ALA A 66 -5.57 -1.96 -8.16
CA ALA A 66 -4.21 -1.71 -7.67
C ALA A 66 -3.29 -2.92 -7.85
N THR A 67 -2.10 -2.70 -8.39
CA THR A 67 -0.99 -3.67 -8.37
C THR A 67 -0.46 -3.79 -6.93
N ILE A 68 -0.15 -5.00 -6.46
CA ILE A 68 0.35 -5.25 -5.09
C ILE A 68 1.66 -6.01 -5.10
N ALA A 69 2.56 -5.64 -4.21
CA ALA A 69 3.62 -6.51 -3.72
C ALA A 69 3.20 -7.11 -2.38
N GLU A 70 3.06 -8.44 -2.34
CA GLU A 70 2.65 -9.21 -1.18
C GLU A 70 3.88 -9.88 -0.54
N PHE A 71 3.91 -9.91 0.80
CA PHE A 71 5.03 -10.43 1.58
C PHE A 71 4.54 -11.28 2.75
N THR A 72 5.16 -12.43 2.93
CA THR A 72 5.07 -13.28 4.13
C THR A 72 6.49 -13.67 4.51
N LEU A 73 7.00 -13.09 5.59
CA LEU A 73 8.39 -13.25 6.02
C LEU A 73 8.52 -14.26 7.15
N SER A 74 9.61 -15.03 7.15
CA SER A 74 9.92 -16.06 8.15
C SER A 74 8.78 -17.07 8.40
N ASP A 75 8.11 -17.52 7.34
CA ASP A 75 7.00 -18.47 7.40
C ASP A 75 7.51 -19.92 7.55
N HIS A 76 6.94 -20.88 6.83
CA HIS A 76 7.24 -22.30 7.00
C HIS A 76 8.72 -22.60 6.79
N ALA A 77 9.35 -23.18 7.83
CA ALA A 77 10.78 -23.46 7.91
C ALA A 77 11.69 -22.22 7.83
N GLY A 78 11.18 -21.03 8.14
CA GLY A 78 11.94 -19.78 8.11
C GLY A 78 12.16 -19.22 6.70
N ASN A 79 11.32 -19.63 5.74
CA ASN A 79 11.38 -19.11 4.37
C ASN A 79 10.57 -17.83 4.23
N ASP A 80 11.04 -16.95 3.36
CA ASP A 80 10.31 -15.76 2.93
C ASP A 80 9.56 -16.06 1.61
N PHE A 81 8.31 -15.61 1.54
CA PHE A 81 7.50 -15.65 0.34
C PHE A 81 7.09 -14.23 -0.05
N TYR A 82 7.20 -13.93 -1.33
CA TYR A 82 6.75 -12.68 -1.89
C TYR A 82 6.29 -12.87 -3.33
N ASP A 83 5.33 -12.04 -3.75
CA ASP A 83 4.82 -12.06 -5.12
C ASP A 83 4.30 -10.68 -5.55
N LEU A 84 4.19 -10.52 -6.87
CA LEU A 84 3.50 -9.40 -7.49
C LEU A 84 2.14 -9.87 -7.96
N SER A 85 1.10 -9.20 -7.48
CA SER A 85 -0.28 -9.64 -7.64
C SER A 85 -1.11 -8.59 -8.37
N ASN A 86 -1.78 -9.06 -9.42
CA ASN A 86 -2.80 -8.31 -10.16
C ASN A 86 -4.21 -8.85 -9.87
N VAL A 87 -4.38 -9.64 -8.80
CA VAL A 87 -5.69 -10.23 -8.43
C VAL A 87 -6.76 -9.15 -8.24
N ASP A 88 -6.33 -7.97 -7.83
CA ASP A 88 -7.15 -6.79 -7.56
C ASP A 88 -7.01 -5.71 -8.64
N GLY A 89 -6.58 -6.09 -9.84
CA GLY A 89 -6.35 -5.20 -10.99
C GLY A 89 -4.93 -4.65 -11.05
N HIS A 90 -4.67 -3.75 -12.01
CA HIS A 90 -3.34 -3.18 -12.27
C HIS A 90 -3.41 -1.65 -12.33
N ASN A 91 -2.39 -0.96 -11.80
CA ASN A 91 -2.21 0.48 -11.97
C ASN A 91 -0.80 0.89 -12.40
N ILE A 92 0.24 0.50 -11.64
CA ILE A 92 1.67 0.66 -11.98
C ILE A 92 2.29 -0.72 -12.18
#